data_AF-A0A5E5PPW8-F1
#
_entry.id   AF-A0A5E5PPW8-F1
#
_cell.length_a   1.000
_cell.length_b   1.000
_cell.length_c   1.000
_cell.angle_alpha   90.00
_cell.angle_beta   90.00
_cell.angle_gamma   90.00
#
_symmetry.space_group_name_H-M   'P 1'
#
loop_
_entity.id
_entity.type
_entity.pdbx_description
1 polymer ?
#
loop_
_entity_poly.entity_id
_entity_poly.type
_entity_poly.pdbx_seq_one_letter_code
_entity_poly.pdbx_strand_id
1 'polypeptide(L)'
;MKKANNTTNFKTCIKAFVTGVLVFGLLGITNTAIANQNSTIDNYNDRYTPQGRKQAGKRGTYKKDIHVWVYTSAFAKRFGMPQQWIDDDLKGAEALAYRLDLDVYGIKCGYFSDVESCRPSTACVVDMYIDDKANLPWNTETRFDTYYGRKSKELLWSQNKNDKPEYLKYRTKRGQEYKLGLDVVYVSGSKLVLNNYHLLEYDRDIYKNLDYISGSMTCGSFGKSRDIKIKIKKPPLRDNGSIIYNKGKVTHAITIPNSFMQRIEAYDKAQYEPNSLFNALRKRLSTTTKSSE
;
A
#
# COMPACT_ATOMS: atom_id res chain seq x y z
N MET A 1 -50.52 1.86 -64.03
CA MET A 1 -50.22 2.68 -62.84
C MET A 1 -51.05 2.17 -61.66
N LYS A 2 -50.44 2.10 -60.46
CA LYS A 2 -50.92 1.51 -59.17
C LYS A 2 -51.01 -0.03 -59.21
N LYS A 3 -50.05 -0.84 -58.70
CA LYS A 3 -49.39 -0.93 -57.37
C LYS A 3 -50.43 -0.92 -56.23
N ALA A 4 -50.49 -1.85 -55.27
CA ALA A 4 -49.43 -2.67 -54.70
C ALA A 4 -49.97 -3.90 -53.92
N ASN A 5 -49.01 -4.77 -53.61
CA ASN A 5 -49.00 -6.01 -52.84
C ASN A 5 -49.75 -6.01 -51.50
N ASN A 6 -50.24 -7.20 -51.12
CA ASN A 6 -50.27 -7.64 -49.73
C ASN A 6 -50.12 -9.18 -49.62
N THR A 7 -49.03 -9.58 -48.96
CA THR A 7 -48.91 -10.61 -47.91
C THR A 7 -49.61 -11.98 -48.07
N THR A 8 -48.83 -13.06 -48.08
CA THR A 8 -49.15 -14.25 -47.25
C THR A 8 -47.93 -15.14 -46.98
N ASN A 9 -47.73 -15.44 -45.69
CA ASN A 9 -46.93 -16.55 -45.16
C ASN A 9 -47.47 -17.91 -45.65
N PHE A 10 -46.62 -18.90 -45.90
CA PHE A 10 -46.39 -20.06 -45.00
C PHE A 10 -45.44 -21.08 -45.65
N LYS A 11 -44.60 -21.67 -44.79
CA LYS A 11 -43.59 -22.71 -45.06
C LYS A 11 -44.20 -23.99 -45.67
N THR A 12 -43.39 -24.78 -46.39
CA THR A 12 -42.89 -26.14 -46.00
C THR A 12 -42.36 -26.92 -47.22
N CYS A 13 -41.54 -27.94 -46.94
CA CYS A 13 -40.87 -28.95 -47.79
C CYS A 13 -39.44 -28.59 -48.24
N ILE A 14 -38.43 -28.79 -47.38
CA ILE A 14 -37.73 -30.06 -47.09
C ILE A 14 -37.13 -30.67 -48.36
N LYS A 15 -35.82 -30.46 -48.56
CA LYS A 15 -34.95 -31.44 -49.24
C LYS A 15 -33.68 -31.66 -48.44
N ALA A 16 -33.34 -32.94 -48.36
CA ALA A 16 -32.59 -33.58 -47.31
C ALA A 16 -31.08 -33.37 -47.39
N PHE A 17 -30.50 -33.47 -46.20
CA PHE A 17 -29.10 -33.37 -45.81
C PHE A 17 -28.28 -34.54 -46.41
N VAL A 18 -27.22 -34.24 -47.16
CA VAL A 18 -26.20 -35.21 -47.58
C VAL A 18 -25.07 -35.17 -46.56
N THR A 19 -24.89 -36.28 -45.86
CA THR A 19 -23.79 -36.58 -44.94
C THR A 19 -22.49 -36.73 -45.73
N GLY A 20 -21.56 -35.78 -45.54
CA GLY A 20 -20.19 -35.85 -46.05
C GLY A 20 -19.22 -35.49 -44.95
N VAL A 21 -18.65 -36.50 -44.30
CA VAL A 21 -17.54 -36.35 -43.34
C VAL A 21 -16.28 -36.04 -44.15
N LEU A 22 -15.80 -34.80 -44.05
CA LEU A 22 -14.51 -34.37 -44.56
C LEU A 22 -13.72 -33.75 -43.41
N VAL A 23 -12.87 -34.58 -42.81
CA VAL A 23 -11.85 -34.20 -41.84
C VAL A 23 -10.73 -33.49 -42.60
N PHE A 24 -10.75 -32.16 -42.57
CA PHE A 24 -9.57 -31.32 -42.80
C PHE A 24 -9.58 -30.20 -41.75
N GLY A 25 -8.81 -30.41 -40.68
CA GLY A 25 -8.57 -29.42 -39.64
C GLY A 25 -7.73 -28.28 -40.20
N LEU A 26 -8.36 -27.12 -40.39
CA LEU A 26 -7.71 -25.87 -40.72
C LEU A 26 -8.52 -24.70 -40.12
N LEU A 27 -8.45 -24.57 -38.80
CA LEU A 27 -8.88 -23.41 -38.01
C LEU A 27 -8.12 -23.52 -36.68
N GLY A 28 -7.41 -22.54 -36.15
CA GLY A 28 -7.29 -21.13 -36.48
C GLY A 28 -6.60 -20.49 -35.27
N ILE A 29 -5.81 -19.47 -35.56
CA ILE A 29 -5.22 -18.55 -34.59
C ILE A 29 -6.34 -18.01 -33.67
N THR A 30 -6.10 -17.93 -32.36
CA THR A 30 -6.43 -16.80 -31.44
C THR A 30 -6.50 -17.27 -29.98
N ASN A 31 -5.38 -17.18 -29.25
CA ASN A 31 -5.44 -16.96 -27.81
C ASN A 31 -5.07 -15.50 -27.54
N THR A 32 -5.94 -14.60 -28.00
CA THR A 32 -5.99 -13.21 -27.55
C THR A 32 -7.25 -13.02 -26.72
N ALA A 33 -7.04 -12.63 -25.47
CA ALA A 33 -7.97 -11.92 -24.62
C ALA A 33 -9.32 -12.60 -24.31
N ILE A 34 -9.39 -13.25 -23.15
CA ILE A 34 -10.57 -13.13 -22.29
C ILE A 34 -10.17 -12.24 -21.11
N ALA A 35 -10.11 -10.94 -21.38
CA ALA A 35 -10.12 -9.90 -20.36
C ALA A 35 -11.13 -8.86 -20.78
N ASN A 36 -12.42 -9.18 -20.60
CA ASN A 36 -13.46 -8.18 -20.40
C ASN A 36 -14.73 -8.88 -19.92
N GLN A 37 -14.83 -9.03 -18.60
CA GLN A 37 -16.12 -9.04 -17.94
C GLN A 37 -16.25 -7.70 -17.23
N ASN A 38 -17.28 -6.95 -17.64
CA ASN A 38 -17.74 -5.68 -17.07
C ASN A 38 -17.57 -5.60 -15.55
N SER A 39 -16.48 -5.00 -15.11
CA SER A 39 -16.30 -4.58 -13.74
C SER A 39 -16.72 -3.11 -13.65
N THR A 40 -17.97 -2.85 -13.25
CA THR A 40 -18.46 -1.53 -12.82
C THR A 40 -17.84 -1.07 -11.48
N ILE A 41 -16.75 -1.72 -11.08
CA ILE A 41 -16.02 -1.50 -9.83
C ILE A 41 -14.83 -0.60 -10.16
N ASP A 42 -14.80 0.61 -9.59
CA ASP A 42 -13.72 1.59 -9.75
C ASP A 42 -12.39 1.02 -9.19
N ASN A 43 -11.66 0.33 -10.05
CA ASN A 43 -10.45 -0.38 -9.67
C ASN A 43 -9.30 0.61 -9.42
N TYR A 44 -8.27 0.15 -8.70
CA TYR A 44 -7.14 1.00 -8.33
C TYR A 44 -6.48 1.72 -9.53
N ASN A 45 -6.32 1.04 -10.67
CA ASN A 45 -5.60 1.58 -11.82
C ASN A 45 -6.32 2.79 -12.43
N ASP A 46 -7.66 2.73 -12.49
CA ASP A 46 -8.49 3.83 -12.98
C ASP A 46 -8.43 5.06 -12.08
N ARG A 47 -7.95 4.93 -10.85
CA ARG A 47 -7.84 6.04 -9.89
C ARG A 47 -6.45 6.61 -9.81
N TYR A 48 -5.43 5.76 -9.72
CA TYR A 48 -4.09 6.13 -9.28
C TYR A 48 -2.98 5.91 -10.32
N THR A 49 -3.31 5.45 -11.53
CA THR A 49 -2.33 5.30 -12.62
C THR A 49 -2.65 6.24 -13.80
N PRO A 50 -1.64 6.81 -14.47
CA PRO A 50 -1.88 7.63 -15.64
C PRO A 50 -2.57 6.86 -16.78
N GLN A 51 -2.15 5.61 -17.03
CA GLN A 51 -2.69 4.77 -18.09
C GLN A 51 -4.14 4.37 -17.82
N GLY A 52 -4.45 3.87 -16.61
CA GLY A 52 -5.82 3.49 -16.24
C GLY A 52 -6.77 4.68 -16.26
N ARG A 53 -6.35 5.84 -15.75
CA ARG A 53 -7.16 7.08 -15.84
C ARG A 53 -7.47 7.49 -17.27
N LYS A 54 -6.48 7.42 -18.18
CA LYS A 54 -6.67 7.72 -19.61
C LYS A 54 -7.69 6.77 -20.24
N GLN A 55 -7.57 5.46 -19.96
CA GLN A 55 -8.49 4.44 -20.46
C GLN A 55 -9.91 4.62 -19.92
N ALA A 56 -10.03 4.98 -18.64
CA ALA A 56 -11.32 5.26 -17.99
C ALA A 56 -11.92 6.65 -18.34
N GLY A 57 -11.29 7.42 -19.23
CA GLY A 57 -11.76 8.75 -19.62
C GLY A 57 -11.71 9.81 -18.52
N LYS A 58 -11.00 9.56 -17.42
CA LYS A 58 -10.90 10.50 -16.27
C LYS A 58 -9.91 11.62 -16.57
N ARG A 59 -10.31 12.87 -16.31
CA ARG A 59 -9.50 14.09 -16.49
C ARG A 59 -9.07 14.68 -15.14
N GLY A 60 -8.17 15.66 -15.17
CA GLY A 60 -7.71 16.41 -13.97
C GLY A 60 -6.54 15.76 -13.23
N THR A 61 -6.18 16.36 -12.09
CA THR A 61 -5.12 15.87 -11.20
C THR A 61 -5.53 14.58 -10.50
N TYR A 62 -4.55 13.79 -10.08
CA TYR A 62 -4.77 12.58 -9.30
C TYR A 62 -3.64 12.40 -8.29
N LYS A 63 -3.95 11.72 -7.18
CA LYS A 63 -2.93 11.37 -6.19
C LYS A 63 -2.07 10.25 -6.75
N LYS A 64 -0.77 10.50 -6.87
CA LYS A 64 0.20 9.46 -7.22
C LYS A 64 0.39 8.53 -6.02
N ASP A 65 0.34 7.22 -6.26
CA ASP A 65 0.80 6.27 -5.27
C ASP A 65 2.33 6.29 -5.17
N ILE A 66 2.82 6.50 -3.95
CA ILE A 66 4.24 6.51 -3.62
C ILE A 66 4.68 5.24 -2.88
N HIS A 67 3.76 4.32 -2.62
CA HIS A 67 4.01 3.15 -1.80
C HIS A 67 4.45 1.96 -2.65
N VAL A 68 5.36 1.18 -2.09
CA VAL A 68 5.59 -0.20 -2.48
C VAL A 68 4.65 -1.06 -1.66
N TRP A 69 3.86 -1.90 -2.32
CA TRP A 69 2.87 -2.74 -1.67
C TRP A 69 3.26 -4.22 -1.64
N VAL A 70 2.75 -4.89 -0.62
CA VAL A 70 2.49 -6.33 -0.61
C VAL A 70 1.17 -6.58 0.12
N TYR A 71 0.38 -7.52 -0.35
CA TYR A 71 -0.87 -7.89 0.30
C TYR A 71 -1.34 -9.28 -0.08
N THR A 72 -2.30 -9.79 0.69
CA THR A 72 -2.97 -11.05 0.40
C THR A 72 -3.95 -10.92 -0.77
N SER A 73 -4.29 -12.04 -1.39
CA SER A 73 -5.33 -12.13 -2.42
C SER A 73 -6.69 -11.59 -1.93
N ALA A 74 -7.03 -11.85 -0.67
CA ALA A 74 -8.27 -11.38 -0.04
C ALA A 74 -8.30 -9.85 0.07
N PHE A 75 -7.20 -9.24 0.53
CA PHE A 75 -7.08 -7.79 0.61
C PHE A 75 -7.17 -7.13 -0.77
N ALA A 76 -6.51 -7.73 -1.77
CA ALA A 76 -6.56 -7.22 -3.15
C ALA A 76 -7.99 -7.18 -3.68
N LYS A 77 -8.76 -8.26 -3.49
CA LYS A 77 -10.17 -8.33 -3.87
C LYS A 77 -11.02 -7.32 -3.11
N ARG A 78 -10.80 -7.18 -1.79
CA ARG A 78 -11.55 -6.28 -0.91
C ARG A 78 -11.43 -4.81 -1.31
N PHE A 79 -10.24 -4.38 -1.73
CA PHE A 79 -9.97 -2.98 -2.06
C PHE A 79 -9.78 -2.69 -3.55
N GLY A 80 -9.90 -3.71 -4.41
CA GLY A 80 -9.72 -3.58 -5.86
C GLY A 80 -8.28 -3.25 -6.25
N MET A 81 -7.31 -3.83 -5.53
CA MET A 81 -5.88 -3.59 -5.74
C MET A 81 -5.30 -4.50 -6.86
N PRO A 82 -4.22 -4.08 -7.54
CA PRO A 82 -3.62 -4.85 -8.64
C PRO A 82 -3.10 -6.24 -8.25
N GLN A 83 -3.21 -7.22 -9.15
CA GLN A 83 -2.73 -8.59 -8.84
C GLN A 83 -1.20 -8.68 -8.66
N GLN A 84 -0.43 -7.79 -9.28
CA GLN A 84 1.03 -7.81 -9.30
C GLN A 84 1.73 -7.63 -7.94
N TRP A 85 1.02 -7.15 -6.91
CA TRP A 85 1.59 -6.98 -5.57
C TRP A 85 1.03 -7.99 -4.57
N ILE A 86 0.25 -8.95 -5.05
CA ILE A 86 -0.20 -10.08 -4.24
C ILE A 86 1.01 -10.96 -3.92
N ASP A 87 1.14 -11.28 -2.63
CA ASP A 87 2.05 -12.30 -2.17
C ASP A 87 1.44 -12.95 -0.92
N ASP A 88 0.88 -14.15 -1.11
CA ASP A 88 0.19 -14.87 -0.03
C ASP A 88 1.18 -15.53 0.96
N ASP A 89 2.51 -15.41 0.75
CA ASP A 89 3.51 -15.70 1.78
C ASP A 89 3.53 -14.62 2.88
N LEU A 90 2.84 -13.50 2.69
CA LEU A 90 2.60 -12.52 3.74
C LEU A 90 1.71 -13.17 4.81
N LYS A 91 2.26 -13.39 6.00
CA LYS A 91 1.53 -13.95 7.14
C LYS A 91 1.48 -12.95 8.29
N GLY A 92 0.36 -12.88 8.98
CA GLY A 92 0.15 -11.97 10.12
C GLY A 92 -0.23 -10.54 9.73
N ALA A 93 -0.30 -10.21 8.44
CA ALA A 93 -0.89 -8.95 7.99
C ALA A 93 -1.70 -9.21 6.73
N GLU A 94 -2.75 -8.42 6.50
CA GLU A 94 -3.49 -8.44 5.23
C GLU A 94 -2.75 -7.65 4.14
N ALA A 95 -2.04 -6.58 4.53
CA ALA A 95 -1.24 -5.75 3.64
C ALA A 95 -0.11 -5.01 4.38
N LEU A 96 0.95 -4.72 3.65
CA LEU A 96 2.00 -3.77 4.03
C LEU A 96 2.18 -2.73 2.92
N ALA A 97 2.39 -1.48 3.31
CA ALA A 97 2.71 -0.38 2.39
C ALA A 97 3.98 0.32 2.87
N TYR A 98 5.06 0.21 2.11
CA TYR A 98 6.33 0.88 2.39
C TYR A 98 6.43 2.19 1.59
N ARG A 99 6.96 3.26 2.18
CA ARG A 99 7.29 4.50 1.44
C ARG A 99 8.53 5.19 2.01
N LEU A 100 9.18 5.98 1.16
CA LEU A 100 10.01 7.10 1.62
C LEU A 100 9.13 8.33 1.80
N ASP A 101 9.00 8.79 3.03
CA ASP A 101 8.23 9.97 3.40
C ASP A 101 9.17 11.14 3.67
N LEU A 102 8.96 12.25 2.98
CA LEU A 102 9.79 13.45 3.10
C LEU A 102 9.22 14.47 4.08
N ASP A 103 7.99 14.23 4.54
CA ASP A 103 7.30 15.19 5.39
C ASP A 103 7.56 14.86 6.87
N VAL A 104 7.73 13.57 7.23
CA VAL A 104 7.73 13.07 8.63
C VAL A 104 8.66 13.83 9.55
N TYR A 105 9.88 14.11 9.07
CA TYR A 105 10.89 14.82 9.85
C TYR A 105 11.14 16.25 9.37
N GLY A 106 10.30 16.76 8.45
CA GLY A 106 10.43 18.10 7.88
C GLY A 106 11.74 18.34 7.13
N ILE A 107 12.06 19.63 6.94
CA ILE A 107 13.30 20.08 6.31
C ILE A 107 14.37 20.29 7.39
N LYS A 108 15.58 19.81 7.15
CA LYS A 108 16.75 20.05 7.99
C LYS A 108 17.81 20.81 7.19
N CYS A 109 18.52 21.72 7.85
CA CYS A 109 19.59 22.54 7.26
C CYS A 109 20.91 22.34 8.03
N GLY A 110 22.01 22.92 7.54
CA GLY A 110 23.33 22.81 8.21
C GLY A 110 24.16 21.60 7.80
N TYR A 111 23.83 20.95 6.68
CA TYR A 111 24.61 19.80 6.22
C TYR A 111 26.02 20.24 5.79
N PHE A 112 27.04 19.47 6.20
CA PHE A 112 28.45 19.74 5.87
C PHE A 112 28.93 21.15 6.28
N SER A 113 28.43 21.63 7.44
CA SER A 113 28.69 22.96 7.99
C SER A 113 28.20 24.13 7.12
N ASP A 114 27.35 23.87 6.13
CA ASP A 114 26.70 24.87 5.30
C ASP A 114 25.25 25.07 5.79
N VAL A 115 25.01 26.21 6.45
CA VAL A 115 23.73 26.54 7.08
C VAL A 115 22.60 26.73 6.06
N GLU A 116 22.92 27.13 4.83
CA GLU A 116 21.96 27.30 3.74
C GLU A 116 21.62 25.96 3.05
N SER A 117 22.40 24.91 3.33
CA SER A 117 22.18 23.59 2.77
C SER A 117 21.00 22.90 3.45
N CYS A 118 19.80 23.17 2.95
CA CYS A 118 18.53 22.62 3.42
C CYS A 118 18.02 21.48 2.54
N ARG A 119 17.45 20.43 3.15
CA ARG A 119 16.76 19.34 2.43
C ARG A 119 15.73 18.63 3.31
N PRO A 120 14.69 18.01 2.71
CA PRO A 120 13.78 17.16 3.45
C PRO A 120 14.53 15.99 4.10
N SER A 121 14.16 15.68 5.34
CA SER A 121 14.69 14.56 6.10
C SER A 121 13.83 13.33 5.82
N THR A 122 14.38 12.38 5.05
CA THR A 122 13.67 11.17 4.65
C THR A 122 13.38 10.26 5.83
N ALA A 123 12.13 9.84 5.97
CA ALA A 123 11.68 8.76 6.84
C ALA A 123 11.31 7.54 6.00
N CYS A 124 11.75 6.37 6.41
CA CYS A 124 11.30 5.12 5.80
C CYS A 124 10.12 4.61 6.60
N VAL A 125 8.92 4.62 6.02
CA VAL A 125 7.68 4.29 6.73
C VAL A 125 7.12 2.98 6.23
N VAL A 126 6.71 2.12 7.15
CA VAL A 126 5.88 0.95 6.85
C VAL A 126 4.54 1.12 7.52
N ASP A 127 3.51 1.00 6.70
CA ASP A 127 2.13 0.91 7.11
C ASP A 127 1.72 -0.56 7.10
N MET A 128 1.05 -1.00 8.16
CA MET A 128 0.65 -2.38 8.37
C MET A 128 -0.85 -2.45 8.55
N TYR A 129 -1.51 -3.30 7.77
CA TYR A 129 -2.94 -3.60 7.89
C TYR A 129 -3.09 -5.01 8.43
N ILE A 130 -3.71 -5.15 9.61
CA ILE A 130 -3.74 -6.38 10.37
C ILE A 130 -5.19 -6.74 10.71
N ASP A 131 -5.57 -8.00 10.54
CA ASP A 131 -6.89 -8.50 10.95
C ASP A 131 -7.09 -8.28 12.45
N ASP A 132 -8.22 -7.70 12.84
CA ASP A 132 -8.55 -7.35 14.25
C ASP A 132 -8.54 -8.55 15.20
N LYS A 133 -8.71 -9.78 14.69
CA LYS A 133 -8.58 -11.02 15.46
C LYS A 133 -7.19 -11.24 16.01
N ALA A 134 -6.17 -10.51 15.51
CA ALA A 134 -4.85 -10.48 16.11
C ALA A 134 -4.86 -9.93 17.55
N ASN A 135 -5.93 -9.25 17.98
CA ASN A 135 -6.11 -8.71 19.32
C ASN A 135 -4.89 -7.90 19.76
N LEU A 136 -4.51 -6.94 18.91
CA LEU A 136 -3.33 -6.12 19.15
C LEU A 136 -3.50 -5.31 20.44
N PRO A 137 -2.41 -5.11 21.22
CA PRO A 137 -2.50 -4.45 22.51
C PRO A 137 -2.95 -3.00 22.37
N TRP A 138 -3.99 -2.63 23.10
CA TRP A 138 -4.64 -1.33 23.08
C TRP A 138 -4.92 -0.90 24.53
N ASN A 139 -4.35 0.22 25.00
CA ASN A 139 -4.39 0.61 26.42
C ASN A 139 -5.22 1.89 26.67
N THR A 140 -5.95 2.37 25.67
CA THR A 140 -6.69 3.64 25.65
C THR A 140 -8.14 3.35 25.33
N GLU A 141 -9.02 4.22 25.78
CA GLU A 141 -10.44 4.16 25.43
C GLU A 141 -10.73 4.83 24.08
N THR A 142 -9.81 5.63 23.55
CA THR A 142 -9.91 6.14 22.17
C THR A 142 -9.81 4.98 21.19
N ARG A 143 -10.38 5.09 19.98
CA ARG A 143 -10.27 4.05 18.94
C ARG A 143 -9.25 4.38 17.84
N PHE A 144 -8.73 5.61 17.87
CA PHE A 144 -7.81 6.14 16.89
C PHE A 144 -6.76 7.00 17.58
N ASP A 145 -5.53 6.93 17.11
CA ASP A 145 -4.41 7.79 17.52
C ASP A 145 -3.52 8.10 16.31
N THR A 146 -3.69 9.32 15.76
CA THR A 146 -3.04 9.74 14.51
C THR A 146 -2.36 11.09 14.68
N TYR A 147 -1.07 11.13 14.38
CA TYR A 147 -0.31 12.38 14.28
C TYR A 147 0.02 12.77 12.83
N TYR A 148 -0.07 11.82 11.89
CA TYR A 148 0.64 11.94 10.61
C TYR A 148 -0.21 11.71 9.34
N GLY A 149 -1.51 11.46 9.50
CA GLY A 149 -2.48 11.35 8.40
C GLY A 149 -2.29 10.16 7.46
N ARG A 150 -2.50 8.92 7.91
CA ARG A 150 -2.91 7.69 7.18
C ARG A 150 -2.67 7.66 5.66
N LYS A 151 -1.44 7.89 5.21
CA LYS A 151 -1.17 8.24 3.80
C LYS A 151 -1.51 7.12 2.81
N SER A 152 -1.28 5.86 3.18
CA SER A 152 -1.60 4.69 2.34
C SER A 152 -3.10 4.39 2.29
N LYS A 153 -3.85 4.68 3.36
CA LYS A 153 -5.30 4.45 3.45
C LYS A 153 -6.08 5.27 2.42
N GLU A 154 -5.56 6.43 2.00
CA GLU A 154 -6.19 7.24 0.96
C GLU A 154 -6.28 6.54 -0.40
N LEU A 155 -5.51 5.47 -0.60
CA LEU A 155 -5.52 4.68 -1.84
C LEU A 155 -6.44 3.47 -1.77
N LEU A 156 -6.94 3.15 -0.57
CA LEU A 156 -7.82 2.02 -0.34
C LEU A 156 -9.27 2.47 -0.44
N TRP A 157 -10.02 1.96 -1.42
CA TRP A 157 -11.47 2.09 -1.44
C TRP A 157 -12.08 0.69 -1.39
N SER A 158 -12.89 0.43 -0.37
CA SER A 158 -13.54 -0.86 -0.25
C SER A 158 -14.54 -1.06 -1.39
N GLN A 159 -14.53 -2.26 -1.97
CA GLN A 159 -15.48 -2.67 -2.99
C GLN A 159 -16.83 -3.07 -2.39
N ASN A 160 -16.92 -3.17 -1.05
CA ASN A 160 -18.17 -3.37 -0.33
C ASN A 160 -18.63 -2.05 0.31
N LYS A 161 -19.84 -1.59 -0.05
CA LYS A 161 -20.45 -0.36 0.49
C LYS A 161 -20.61 -0.37 2.01
N ASN A 162 -20.70 -1.54 2.64
CA ASN A 162 -20.85 -1.71 4.09
C ASN A 162 -19.52 -1.72 4.84
N ASP A 163 -18.40 -1.82 4.12
CA ASP A 163 -17.05 -1.83 4.66
C ASP A 163 -16.49 -0.40 4.68
N LYS A 164 -17.21 0.46 5.39
CA LYS A 164 -16.82 1.85 5.62
C LYS A 164 -15.90 1.93 6.83
N PRO A 165 -14.96 2.89 6.85
CA PRO A 165 -14.16 3.15 8.04
C PRO A 165 -15.04 3.44 9.26
N GLU A 166 -14.83 2.72 10.36
CA GLU A 166 -15.70 2.83 11.53
C GLU A 166 -15.52 4.18 12.23
N TYR A 167 -14.31 4.76 12.16
CA TYR A 167 -14.01 6.08 12.70
C TYR A 167 -14.88 7.23 12.11
N LEU A 168 -15.45 7.06 10.92
CA LEU A 168 -16.31 8.08 10.30
C LEU A 168 -17.64 8.28 11.04
N LYS A 169 -18.06 7.31 11.86
CA LYS A 169 -19.31 7.39 12.62
C LYS A 169 -19.24 8.35 13.82
N TYR A 170 -18.04 8.74 14.26
CA TYR A 170 -17.84 9.53 15.46
C TYR A 170 -16.77 10.60 15.22
N ARG A 171 -17.05 11.56 14.31
CA ARG A 171 -16.27 12.79 14.23
C ARG A 171 -16.38 13.52 15.58
N THR A 172 -15.25 13.69 16.26
CA THR A 172 -15.14 14.47 17.49
C THR A 172 -15.60 15.91 17.28
N LYS A 173 -16.22 16.50 18.30
CA LYS A 173 -16.58 17.92 18.32
C LYS A 173 -15.32 18.79 18.26
N ARG A 174 -15.40 19.92 17.56
CA ARG A 174 -14.33 20.92 17.42
C ARG A 174 -13.96 21.46 18.82
N GLY A 175 -12.69 21.36 19.22
CA GLY A 175 -12.16 21.99 20.45
C GLY A 175 -11.80 21.07 21.62
N GLN A 176 -11.76 19.74 21.47
CA GLN A 176 -11.19 18.85 22.48
C GLN A 176 -9.68 18.67 22.28
N GLU A 177 -8.89 18.97 23.32
CA GLU A 177 -7.49 18.52 23.41
C GLU A 177 -7.46 17.01 23.63
N TYR A 178 -6.75 16.31 22.74
CA TYR A 178 -6.49 14.89 22.89
C TYR A 178 -5.46 14.67 24.00
N LYS A 179 -5.77 13.80 24.96
CA LYS A 179 -4.72 13.12 25.71
C LYS A 179 -4.09 12.12 24.77
N LEU A 180 -3.04 12.60 24.12
CA LEU A 180 -2.17 11.88 23.21
C LEU A 180 -1.39 10.82 23.99
N GLY A 181 -1.99 9.63 24.10
CA GLY A 181 -1.29 8.44 24.56
C GLY A 181 -0.97 7.59 23.35
N LEU A 182 0.27 7.68 22.85
CA LEU A 182 0.82 6.63 22.00
C LEU A 182 0.82 5.35 22.83
N ASP A 183 -0.25 4.57 22.69
CA ASP A 183 -0.37 3.33 23.39
C ASP A 183 0.55 2.28 22.82
N VAL A 184 1.01 1.49 23.76
CA VAL A 184 2.40 1.12 23.71
C VAL A 184 2.54 -0.21 23.02
N VAL A 185 2.62 -0.16 21.71
CA VAL A 185 3.10 -1.29 20.92
C VAL A 185 4.58 -1.09 20.66
N TYR A 186 5.40 -2.02 21.17
CA TYR A 186 6.79 -2.05 20.74
C TYR A 186 6.87 -2.91 19.49
N VAL A 187 7.16 -2.27 18.37
CA VAL A 187 7.40 -2.92 17.09
C VAL A 187 8.90 -3.14 16.94
N SER A 188 9.29 -4.37 16.62
CA SER A 188 10.70 -4.72 16.40
C SER A 188 10.85 -5.76 15.31
N GLY A 189 12.06 -5.93 14.80
CA GLY A 189 12.37 -6.96 13.81
C GLY A 189 12.90 -8.23 14.43
N SER A 190 12.87 -9.32 13.66
CA SER A 190 13.80 -10.45 13.83
C SER A 190 15.25 -10.05 13.56
N LYS A 191 15.48 -8.94 12.83
CA LYS A 191 16.79 -8.36 12.54
C LYS A 191 16.83 -6.89 12.95
N LEU A 192 18.03 -6.36 13.16
CA LEU A 192 18.30 -5.03 13.73
C LEU A 192 17.57 -3.87 13.06
N VAL A 193 17.23 -4.01 11.78
CA VAL A 193 16.70 -2.92 10.96
C VAL A 193 15.41 -2.30 11.50
N LEU A 194 14.53 -3.12 12.07
CA LEU A 194 13.27 -2.66 12.65
C LEU A 194 13.38 -2.34 14.15
N ASN A 195 14.56 -2.41 14.76
CA ASN A 195 14.71 -2.12 16.19
C ASN A 195 14.57 -0.63 16.51
N ASN A 196 14.68 0.24 15.49
CA ASN A 196 14.44 1.68 15.57
C ASN A 196 13.07 2.06 14.97
N TYR A 197 12.08 1.17 15.08
CA TYR A 197 10.74 1.48 14.60
C TYR A 197 10.08 2.49 15.55
N HIS A 198 9.80 3.69 15.05
CA HIS A 198 9.10 4.75 15.74
C HIS A 198 7.65 4.78 15.28
N LEU A 199 6.73 4.46 16.19
CA LEU A 199 5.29 4.49 15.94
C LEU A 199 4.87 5.92 15.53
N LEU A 200 4.15 6.03 14.41
CA LEU A 200 3.60 7.29 13.91
C LEU A 200 2.09 7.34 14.10
N GLU A 201 1.40 6.23 13.87
CA GLU A 201 -0.05 6.11 13.96
C GLU A 201 -0.45 4.70 14.38
N TYR A 202 -1.53 4.59 15.13
CA TYR A 202 -2.16 3.33 15.44
C TYR A 202 -3.68 3.52 15.54
N ASP A 203 -4.41 2.93 14.60
CA ASP A 203 -5.87 2.96 14.55
C ASP A 203 -6.42 1.52 14.63
N ARG A 204 -7.51 1.33 15.38
CA ARG A 204 -8.33 0.11 15.31
C ARG A 204 -9.54 0.35 14.43
N ASP A 205 -9.98 -0.71 13.76
CA ASP A 205 -11.16 -0.67 12.88
C ASP A 205 -11.10 0.46 11.83
N ILE A 206 -9.90 0.68 11.26
CA ILE A 206 -9.70 1.65 10.17
C ILE A 206 -10.60 1.32 8.97
N TYR A 207 -10.87 0.03 8.80
CA TYR A 207 -11.97 -0.59 8.08
C TYR A 207 -12.54 -1.70 8.98
N LYS A 208 -13.71 -2.24 8.63
CA LYS A 208 -14.32 -3.30 9.44
C LYS A 208 -13.32 -4.46 9.62
N ASN A 209 -13.06 -4.86 10.86
CA ASN A 209 -12.14 -5.94 11.21
C ASN A 209 -10.68 -5.72 10.77
N LEU A 210 -10.24 -4.47 10.64
CA LEU A 210 -8.90 -4.14 10.17
C LEU A 210 -8.26 -3.07 11.06
N ASP A 211 -7.19 -3.45 11.72
CA ASP A 211 -6.32 -2.55 12.47
C ASP A 211 -5.20 -2.01 11.56
N TYR A 212 -4.70 -0.83 11.91
CA TYR A 212 -3.67 -0.11 11.15
C TYR A 212 -2.56 0.39 12.06
N ILE A 213 -1.32 0.02 11.76
CA ILE A 213 -0.14 0.53 12.45
C ILE A 213 0.80 1.17 11.41
N SER A 214 1.20 2.41 11.64
CA SER A 214 2.21 3.10 10.82
C SER A 214 3.41 3.48 11.67
N GLY A 215 4.59 3.44 11.08
CA GLY A 215 5.79 3.85 11.79
C GLY A 215 7.01 3.97 10.90
N SER A 216 7.88 4.87 11.33
CA SER A 216 9.14 5.17 10.66
C SER A 216 10.27 4.32 11.19
N MET A 217 11.24 4.02 10.34
CA MET A 217 12.46 3.29 10.68
C MET A 217 13.65 3.90 9.96
N THR A 218 14.84 3.46 10.34
CA THR A 218 16.06 3.85 9.65
C THR A 218 16.07 3.36 8.19
N CYS A 219 16.40 4.25 7.27
CA CYS A 219 16.45 3.96 5.85
C CYS A 219 17.64 3.10 5.41
N GLY A 220 17.49 2.44 4.26
CA GLY A 220 18.59 1.83 3.50
C GLY A 220 19.01 0.41 3.90
N SER A 221 18.59 -0.08 5.07
CA SER A 221 18.86 -1.46 5.52
C SER A 221 17.65 -2.38 5.41
N PHE A 222 16.44 -1.82 5.31
CA PHE A 222 15.20 -2.61 5.35
C PHE A 222 15.09 -3.47 4.10
N GLY A 223 15.00 -2.85 2.91
CA GLY A 223 14.91 -3.57 1.64
C GLY A 223 16.02 -4.58 1.40
N LYS A 224 17.23 -4.39 1.95
CA LYS A 224 18.38 -5.31 1.80
C LYS A 224 18.27 -6.58 2.64
N SER A 225 17.38 -6.59 3.62
CA SER A 225 17.21 -7.74 4.50
C SER A 225 16.29 -8.78 3.90
N ARG A 226 16.50 -10.04 4.28
CA ARG A 226 15.65 -11.19 3.91
C ARG A 226 15.15 -11.90 5.16
N ASP A 227 14.06 -12.66 5.02
CA ASP A 227 13.46 -13.46 6.10
C ASP A 227 13.14 -12.62 7.34
N ILE A 228 12.57 -11.45 7.11
CA ILE A 228 12.22 -10.50 8.15
C ILE A 228 10.88 -10.91 8.77
N LYS A 229 10.85 -10.88 10.11
CA LYS A 229 9.62 -10.88 10.88
C LYS A 229 9.48 -9.57 11.62
N ILE A 230 8.33 -8.91 11.51
CA ILE A 230 7.95 -7.82 12.41
C ILE A 230 7.29 -8.46 13.63
N LYS A 231 7.68 -8.05 14.83
CA LYS A 231 7.12 -8.49 16.10
C LYS A 231 6.47 -7.30 16.76
N ILE A 232 5.19 -7.44 17.07
CA ILE A 232 4.44 -6.50 17.89
C ILE A 232 4.43 -7.05 19.31
N LYS A 233 4.86 -6.24 20.26
CA LYS A 233 4.95 -6.62 21.67
C LYS A 233 4.08 -5.71 22.52
N LYS A 234 3.49 -6.30 23.57
CA LYS A 234 2.95 -5.55 24.71
C LYS A 234 4.09 -5.37 25.73
N PRO A 235 4.65 -4.16 25.86
CA PRO A 235 5.66 -3.89 26.86
C PRO A 235 5.02 -3.75 28.24
N PRO A 236 5.76 -4.10 29.30
CA PRO A 236 5.32 -3.80 30.66
C PRO A 236 5.42 -2.30 30.92
N LEU A 237 4.53 -1.82 31.79
CA LEU A 237 4.54 -0.47 32.32
C LEU A 237 5.26 -0.46 33.67
N ARG A 238 5.98 0.62 33.96
CA ARG A 238 6.47 0.94 35.31
C ARG A 238 5.31 1.49 36.14
N ASP A 239 5.49 1.56 37.46
CA ASP A 239 4.49 2.09 38.39
C ASP A 239 4.09 3.54 38.09
N ASN A 240 5.00 4.32 37.52
CA ASN A 240 4.75 5.69 37.06
C ASN A 240 4.08 5.79 35.68
N GLY A 241 3.61 4.66 35.11
CA GLY A 241 2.99 4.59 33.79
C GLY A 241 3.97 4.61 32.60
N SER A 242 5.27 4.78 32.83
CA SER A 242 6.26 4.80 31.74
C SER A 242 6.58 3.40 31.19
N ILE A 243 7.06 3.37 29.96
CA ILE A 243 7.21 2.14 29.18
C ILE A 243 8.59 1.51 29.36
N ILE A 244 8.64 0.18 29.40
CA ILE A 244 9.89 -0.58 29.33
C ILE A 244 10.04 -1.23 27.94
N TYR A 245 10.53 -0.47 26.95
CA TYR A 245 10.57 -0.88 25.53
C TYR A 245 11.35 -2.17 25.24
N ASN A 246 12.38 -2.48 26.04
CA ASN A 246 13.24 -3.65 25.84
C ASN A 246 12.67 -4.93 26.47
N LYS A 247 11.55 -4.84 27.17
CA LYS A 247 10.84 -5.97 27.77
C LYS A 247 9.45 -6.02 27.15
N GLY A 248 8.92 -7.22 26.92
CA GLY A 248 7.58 -7.35 26.36
C GLY A 248 7.34 -8.70 25.74
N LYS A 249 6.14 -9.22 25.94
CA LYS A 249 5.69 -10.46 25.31
C LYS A 249 5.32 -10.13 23.87
N VAL A 250 5.81 -10.94 22.93
CA VAL A 250 5.34 -10.89 21.54
C VAL A 250 3.87 -11.28 21.54
N THR A 251 3.00 -10.36 21.13
CA THR A 251 1.56 -10.59 21.00
C THR A 251 1.19 -10.97 19.57
N HIS A 252 1.93 -10.45 18.60
CA HIS A 252 1.68 -10.70 17.19
C HIS A 252 2.97 -10.67 16.38
N ALA A 253 3.00 -11.39 15.26
CA ALA A 253 4.14 -11.42 14.37
C ALA A 253 3.70 -11.44 12.90
N ILE A 254 4.42 -10.67 12.08
CA ILE A 254 4.21 -10.59 10.64
C ILE A 254 5.44 -11.17 9.96
N THR A 255 5.25 -12.15 9.07
CA THR A 255 6.32 -12.67 8.22
C THR A 255 6.26 -11.94 6.89
N ILE A 256 7.38 -11.29 6.52
CA ILE A 256 7.45 -10.47 5.32
C ILE A 256 8.00 -11.30 4.16
N PRO A 257 7.33 -11.34 3.00
CA PRO A 257 7.84 -12.02 1.82
C PRO A 257 9.13 -11.37 1.29
N ASN A 258 10.08 -12.19 0.85
CA ASN A 258 11.32 -11.69 0.25
C ASN A 258 11.08 -10.93 -1.06
N SER A 259 10.00 -11.24 -1.80
CA SER A 259 9.61 -10.51 -3.01
C SER A 259 9.32 -9.03 -2.72
N PHE A 260 8.67 -8.75 -1.59
CA PHE A 260 8.38 -7.40 -1.15
C PHE A 260 9.66 -6.64 -0.78
N MET A 261 10.55 -7.29 -0.04
CA MET A 261 11.84 -6.71 0.35
C MET A 261 12.69 -6.34 -0.87
N GLN A 262 12.71 -7.19 -1.91
CA GLN A 262 13.38 -6.90 -3.18
C GLN A 262 12.79 -5.67 -3.89
N ARG A 263 11.45 -5.52 -3.90
CA ARG A 263 10.80 -4.32 -4.47
C ARG A 263 11.16 -3.07 -3.70
N ILE A 264 11.21 -3.14 -2.36
CA ILE A 264 11.67 -2.03 -1.51
C ILE A 264 13.12 -1.68 -1.84
N GLU A 265 14.02 -2.66 -1.95
CA GLU A 265 15.42 -2.40 -2.27
C GLU A 265 15.59 -1.66 -3.60
N ALA A 266 14.86 -2.08 -4.63
CA ALA A 266 14.85 -1.41 -5.93
C ALA A 266 14.27 0.01 -5.85
N TYR A 267 13.18 0.18 -5.12
CA TYR A 267 12.53 1.47 -4.90
C TYR A 267 13.43 2.43 -4.12
N ASP A 268 14.04 1.98 -3.02
CA ASP A 268 14.99 2.75 -2.21
C ASP A 268 16.15 3.23 -3.07
N LYS A 269 16.76 2.33 -3.86
CA LYS A 269 17.87 2.72 -4.75
C LYS A 269 17.45 3.81 -5.74
N ALA A 270 16.22 3.78 -6.25
CA ALA A 270 15.73 4.78 -7.19
C ALA A 270 15.37 6.12 -6.53
N GLN A 271 14.79 6.10 -5.33
CA GLN A 271 14.21 7.28 -4.67
C GLN A 271 15.12 7.90 -3.60
N TYR A 272 15.87 7.07 -2.86
CA TYR A 272 16.76 7.51 -1.80
C TYR A 272 18.08 8.06 -2.35
N GLU A 273 18.71 7.38 -3.32
CA GLU A 273 20.03 7.76 -3.84
C GLU A 273 20.11 9.24 -4.28
N PRO A 274 19.14 9.79 -5.04
CA PRO A 274 19.16 11.21 -5.41
C PRO A 274 19.20 12.17 -4.21
N ASN A 275 18.53 11.81 -3.12
CA ASN A 275 18.36 12.62 -1.91
C ASN A 275 19.35 12.27 -0.79
N SER A 276 20.21 11.26 -1.00
CA SER A 276 21.12 10.75 0.02
C SER A 276 22.24 11.74 0.36
N LEU A 277 22.73 11.68 1.60
CA LEU A 277 23.89 12.48 2.01
C LEU A 277 25.14 12.11 1.19
N PHE A 278 25.26 10.84 0.82
CA PHE A 278 26.37 10.32 0.03
C PHE A 278 26.40 10.93 -1.37
N ASN A 279 25.26 11.00 -2.07
CA ASN A 279 25.18 11.63 -3.39
C ASN A 279 25.52 13.13 -3.33
N ALA A 280 25.03 13.85 -2.32
CA ALA A 280 25.37 15.26 -2.11
C ALA A 280 26.88 15.45 -1.85
N LEU A 281 27.48 14.63 -0.99
CA LEU A 281 28.91 14.65 -0.73
C LEU A 281 29.71 14.38 -2.01
N ARG A 282 29.34 13.34 -2.77
CA ARG A 282 29.98 12.99 -4.04
C ARG A 282 29.96 14.15 -5.03
N LYS A 283 28.80 14.81 -5.18
CA LYS A 283 28.67 16.00 -6.03
C LYS A 283 29.59 17.13 -5.56
N ARG A 284 29.61 17.44 -4.25
CA ARG A 284 30.48 18.49 -3.68
C ARG A 284 31.96 18.19 -3.92
N LEU A 285 32.40 16.95 -3.65
CA LEU A 285 33.78 16.53 -3.90
C LEU A 285 34.15 16.65 -5.38
N SER A 286 33.23 16.26 -6.28
CA SER A 286 33.45 16.35 -7.74
C SER A 286 33.52 17.79 -8.27
N THR A 287 32.86 18.75 -7.62
CA THR A 287 32.94 20.17 -7.98
C THR A 287 34.24 20.80 -7.48
N THR A 288 34.75 20.40 -6.32
CA THR A 288 36.02 20.91 -5.77
C THR A 288 37.23 20.41 -6.56
N THR A 289 37.16 19.24 -7.20
CA THR A 289 38.25 18.74 -8.06
C THR A 289 38.32 19.43 -9.42
N LYS A 290 37.30 20.19 -9.81
CA LYS A 290 37.23 20.88 -11.12
C LYS A 290 37.63 22.36 -11.09
N SER A 291 37.94 22.94 -9.92
CA SER A 291 38.27 24.37 -9.80
C SER A 291 39.79 24.66 -9.78
N SER A 292 40.60 23.80 -10.37
CA SER A 292 42.05 24.00 -10.52
C SER A 292 42.44 23.95 -11.98
N GLU A 293 42.00 24.96 -12.74
CA GLU A 293 42.59 25.43 -14.01
C GLU A 293 42.59 26.96 -13.99
#